data_AF-A0A4U0X479-F1
#
_entry.id   AF-A0A4U0X479-F1
#
_cell.length_a   1.000
_cell.length_b   1.000
_cell.length_c   1.000
_cell.angle_alpha   90.00
_cell.angle_beta   90.00
_cell.angle_gamma   90.00
#
_symmetry.space_group_name_H-M   'P 1'
#
loop_
_entity.id
_entity.type
_entity.pdbx_description
1 polymer ?
#
loop_
_entity_poly.entity_id
_entity_poly.type
_entity_poly.pdbx_seq_one_letter_code
_entity_poly.pdbx_strand_id
1 'polypeptide(L)'
;MVFAYILYICISSYAHASLTDPGILPRNLHPFPPTNPNDDPLAIGPPTTAWVMVASATSKDAAMEVPTKYCKSCNIWRPPRAHHCRVCDNCVETQDHHCVWLNNCVGRRNYRYFFVFVATGTLLGLFLFAASLAHLLVWRSREAQNLGASISQWRVPFAMLIYGILVTPYPASLLGYHLFLMARGETTREYLNSHKFLKKDRHRPFTQGSWWKNWATVLLRPRPPTYLRFSKKYEEGDQRFGERRGRRTAPLTKEMQGGGLGVDAGKAVEMQSVGGKTPAFQGPAMRGTINRTPRSDGVGDAQILGGVRP
;
A
#
# COMPACT_ATOMS: atom_id res chain seq x y z
N MET A 1 1.70 -13.80 -35.10
CA MET A 1 0.72 -12.74 -34.77
C MET A 1 0.30 -12.75 -33.31
N VAL A 2 -0.22 -13.86 -32.76
CA VAL A 2 -0.64 -13.94 -31.34
C VAL A 2 0.46 -13.55 -30.35
N PHE A 3 1.66 -14.12 -30.48
CA PHE A 3 2.79 -13.78 -29.61
C PHE A 3 3.12 -12.28 -29.59
N ALA A 4 3.22 -11.67 -30.78
CA ALA A 4 3.52 -10.24 -30.92
C ALA A 4 2.44 -9.36 -30.27
N TYR A 5 1.18 -9.75 -30.38
CA TYR A 5 0.06 -9.04 -29.74
C TYR A 5 0.12 -9.12 -28.20
N ILE A 6 0.36 -10.31 -27.64
CA ILE A 6 0.52 -10.47 -26.18
C ILE A 6 1.75 -9.70 -25.68
N LEU A 7 2.85 -9.75 -26.44
CA LEU A 7 4.07 -8.99 -26.13
C LEU A 7 3.82 -7.48 -26.13
N TYR A 8 3.11 -6.97 -27.13
CA TYR A 8 2.71 -5.57 -27.19
C TYR A 8 1.89 -5.14 -25.96
N ILE A 9 0.88 -5.94 -25.58
CA ILE A 9 0.08 -5.65 -24.38
C ILE A 9 0.96 -5.70 -23.13
N CYS A 10 1.88 -6.66 -23.02
CA CYS A 10 2.77 -6.80 -21.88
C CYS A 10 3.68 -5.57 -21.72
N ILE A 11 4.36 -5.16 -22.81
CA ILE A 11 5.24 -3.99 -22.82
C ILE A 11 4.44 -2.70 -22.55
N SER A 12 3.29 -2.53 -23.20
CA SER A 12 2.42 -1.37 -22.98
C SER A 12 1.95 -1.30 -21.51
N SER A 13 1.53 -2.43 -20.94
CA SER A 13 1.08 -2.51 -19.55
C SER A 13 2.22 -2.28 -18.56
N TYR A 14 3.43 -2.78 -18.84
CA TYR A 14 4.63 -2.47 -18.06
C TYR A 14 4.94 -0.97 -18.07
N ALA A 15 4.93 -0.34 -19.25
CA ALA A 15 5.18 1.09 -19.39
C ALA A 15 4.12 1.91 -18.63
N HIS A 16 2.85 1.57 -18.77
CA HIS A 16 1.78 2.25 -18.04
C HIS A 16 1.85 2.01 -16.52
N ALA A 17 2.18 0.81 -16.06
CA ALA A 17 2.32 0.51 -14.64
C ALA A 17 3.49 1.29 -14.01
N SER A 18 4.60 1.42 -14.75
CA SER A 18 5.82 2.08 -14.30
C SER A 18 5.73 3.60 -14.35
N LEU A 19 5.17 4.17 -15.41
CA LEU A 19 5.22 5.62 -15.68
C LEU A 19 3.97 6.40 -15.24
N THR A 20 2.89 5.70 -14.90
CA THR A 20 1.65 6.35 -14.46
C THR A 20 1.70 6.71 -12.98
N ASP A 21 1.20 7.90 -12.63
CA ASP A 21 0.84 8.27 -11.25
C ASP A 21 -0.04 7.18 -10.61
N PRO A 22 0.44 6.49 -9.54
CA PRO A 22 -0.27 5.39 -8.89
C PRO A 22 -1.49 5.82 -8.08
N GLY A 23 -1.66 7.13 -7.85
CA GLY A 23 -2.69 7.69 -6.98
C GLY A 23 -2.05 8.47 -5.83
N ILE A 24 -1.04 9.28 -6.12
CA ILE A 24 -0.37 10.09 -5.10
C ILE A 24 -1.35 11.12 -4.56
N LEU A 25 -1.45 11.20 -3.23
CA LEU A 25 -2.26 12.18 -2.52
C LEU A 25 -1.45 13.48 -2.32
N PRO A 26 -2.09 14.66 -2.41
CA PRO A 26 -1.42 15.93 -2.17
C PRO A 26 -0.95 16.05 -0.72
N ARG A 27 0.09 16.87 -0.51
CA ARG A 27 0.64 17.14 0.82
C ARG A 27 -0.07 18.33 1.46
N ASN A 28 0.05 18.45 2.78
CA ASN A 28 -0.43 19.58 3.55
C ASN A 28 -1.94 19.85 3.42
N LEU A 29 -2.75 18.81 3.24
CA LEU A 29 -4.21 18.95 3.33
C LEU A 29 -4.68 19.16 4.77
N HIS A 30 -3.90 18.66 5.74
CA HIS A 30 -4.27 18.68 7.15
C HIS A 30 -3.04 19.08 8.00
N PRO A 31 -2.42 20.27 7.78
CA PRO A 31 -1.28 20.68 8.57
C PRO A 31 -1.69 20.85 10.04
N PHE A 32 -0.83 20.42 10.96
CA PHE A 32 -0.99 20.80 12.35
C PHE A 32 -0.64 22.29 12.51
N PRO A 33 -1.28 22.99 13.47
CA PRO A 33 -0.86 24.34 13.81
C PRO A 33 0.61 24.35 14.23
N PRO A 34 1.33 25.48 14.01
CA PRO A 34 2.68 25.62 14.50
C PRO A 34 2.70 25.43 16.03
N THR A 35 3.73 24.77 16.54
CA THR A 35 3.95 24.61 17.98
C THR A 35 4.23 25.98 18.59
N ASN A 36 3.47 26.38 19.63
CA ASN A 36 3.76 27.61 20.34
C ASN A 36 5.01 27.37 21.21
N PRO A 37 6.04 28.23 21.17
CA PRO A 37 7.24 28.09 21.99
C PRO A 37 6.96 28.04 23.50
N ASN A 38 5.82 28.57 23.92
CA ASN A 38 5.37 28.56 25.32
C ASN A 38 4.58 27.29 25.69
N ASP A 39 4.31 26.38 24.74
CA ASP A 39 3.65 25.11 25.04
C ASP A 39 4.62 24.19 25.77
N ASP A 40 4.11 23.44 26.76
CA ASP A 40 4.86 22.43 27.47
C ASP A 40 5.42 21.38 26.47
N PRO A 41 6.75 21.15 26.40
CA PRO A 41 7.35 20.17 25.50
C PRO A 41 6.92 18.72 25.80
N LEU A 42 6.40 18.45 27.00
CA LEU A 42 5.85 17.15 27.40
C LEU A 42 4.34 17.04 27.13
N ALA A 43 3.70 18.10 26.65
CA ALA A 43 2.29 18.06 26.31
C ALA A 43 2.03 16.99 25.24
N ILE A 44 1.08 16.10 25.54
CA ILE A 44 0.65 15.08 24.58
C ILE A 44 -0.06 15.79 23.44
N GLY A 45 0.58 15.81 22.27
CA GLY A 45 0.00 16.38 21.06
C GLY A 45 -1.29 15.67 20.63
N PRO A 46 -2.03 16.25 19.68
CA PRO A 46 -3.31 15.70 19.23
C PRO A 46 -3.17 14.25 18.74
N PRO A 47 -4.21 13.41 18.91
CA PRO A 47 -4.16 12.03 18.48
C PRO A 47 -3.87 11.93 16.98
N THR A 48 -2.98 11.01 16.61
CA THR A 48 -2.57 10.77 15.20
C THR A 48 -3.19 9.50 14.61
N THR A 49 -4.19 8.97 15.30
CA THR A 49 -4.99 7.80 14.94
C THR A 49 -6.46 8.18 15.06
N ALA A 50 -7.25 7.84 14.05
CA ALA A 50 -8.69 8.07 14.03
C ALA A 50 -9.38 6.82 13.48
N TRP A 51 -10.67 6.67 13.74
CA TRP A 51 -11.51 5.61 13.18
C TRP A 51 -12.52 6.24 12.23
N VAL A 52 -12.71 5.62 11.07
CA VAL A 52 -13.72 6.08 10.12
C VAL A 52 -14.64 4.93 9.76
N MET A 53 -15.93 5.25 9.64
CA MET A 53 -16.94 4.28 9.23
C MET A 53 -16.88 4.09 7.72
N VAL A 54 -16.74 2.85 7.28
CA VAL A 54 -16.84 2.46 5.87
C VAL A 54 -18.12 1.65 5.69
N ALA A 55 -19.01 2.11 4.82
CA ALA A 55 -20.21 1.36 4.46
C ALA A 55 -19.83 0.01 3.84
N SER A 56 -20.38 -1.08 4.37
CA SER A 56 -20.18 -2.41 3.83
C SER A 56 -21.09 -2.64 2.62
N ALA A 57 -20.56 -3.28 1.59
CA ALA A 57 -21.38 -3.71 0.46
C ALA A 57 -22.17 -5.01 0.74
N THR A 58 -21.98 -5.65 1.89
CA THR A 58 -22.67 -6.90 2.25
C THR A 58 -24.07 -6.69 2.83
N SER A 59 -24.33 -5.57 3.49
CA SER A 59 -25.64 -5.20 4.01
C SER A 59 -25.76 -3.69 4.14
N LYS A 60 -26.95 -3.15 3.88
CA LYS A 60 -27.23 -1.71 3.86
C LYS A 60 -26.99 -1.04 5.22
N ASP A 61 -27.20 -1.79 6.31
CA ASP A 61 -27.05 -1.30 7.68
C ASP A 61 -25.70 -1.70 8.31
N ALA A 62 -24.82 -2.40 7.58
CA ALA A 62 -23.48 -2.67 8.08
C ALA A 62 -22.53 -1.55 7.66
N ALA A 63 -21.99 -0.86 8.65
CA ALA A 63 -20.79 -0.07 8.51
C ALA A 63 -19.68 -0.69 9.38
N MET A 64 -18.45 -0.61 8.90
CA MET A 64 -17.29 -1.18 9.58
C MET A 64 -16.29 -0.08 9.90
N GLU A 65 -15.81 -0.07 11.14
CA GLU A 65 -14.76 0.85 11.58
C GLU A 65 -13.42 0.46 10.97
N VAL A 66 -12.76 1.41 10.31
CA VAL A 66 -11.42 1.24 9.75
C VAL A 66 -10.47 2.25 10.41
N PRO A 67 -9.34 1.79 10.97
CA PRO A 67 -8.38 2.69 11.56
C PRO A 67 -7.66 3.47 10.46
N THR A 68 -7.69 4.79 10.58
CA THR A 68 -6.89 5.72 9.78
C THR A 68 -5.79 6.31 10.64
N LYS A 69 -4.71 6.71 9.98
CA LYS A 69 -3.54 7.26 10.66
C LYS A 69 -3.13 8.53 9.96
N TYR A 70 -2.78 9.55 10.73
CA TYR A 70 -2.15 10.74 10.21
C TYR A 70 -0.77 10.39 9.63
N CYS A 71 -0.39 11.04 8.52
CA CYS A 71 0.94 10.96 7.95
C CYS A 71 1.70 12.24 8.27
N LYS A 72 2.67 12.16 9.18
CA LYS A 72 3.52 13.30 9.59
C LYS A 72 4.47 13.80 8.50
N SER A 73 4.76 12.97 7.49
CA SER A 73 5.64 13.33 6.37
C SER A 73 4.89 14.13 5.28
N CYS A 74 3.64 13.74 5.01
CA CYS A 74 2.81 14.38 3.99
C CYS A 74 1.81 15.38 4.58
N ASN A 75 1.69 15.47 5.90
CA ASN A 75 0.72 16.28 6.63
C ASN A 75 -0.73 16.06 6.16
N ILE A 76 -1.14 14.78 6.10
CA ILE A 76 -2.50 14.39 5.75
C ILE A 76 -3.06 13.32 6.69
N TRP A 77 -4.35 13.40 6.98
CA TRP A 77 -5.13 12.24 7.38
C TRP A 77 -5.29 11.30 6.18
N ARG A 78 -4.72 10.09 6.29
CA ARG A 78 -4.76 9.13 5.19
C ARG A 78 -6.19 8.60 5.06
N PRO A 79 -6.82 8.70 3.88
CA PRO A 79 -8.11 8.06 3.65
C PRO A 79 -7.96 6.53 3.81
N PRO A 80 -9.06 5.79 4.01
CA PRO A 80 -9.03 4.35 4.09
C PRO A 80 -8.24 3.73 2.93
N ARG A 81 -7.46 2.68 3.24
CA ARG A 81 -6.57 1.98 2.28
C ARG A 81 -5.39 2.81 1.73
N ALA A 82 -5.25 4.08 2.10
CA ALA A 82 -4.09 4.87 1.72
C ALA A 82 -2.93 4.69 2.70
N HIS A 83 -1.72 4.61 2.16
CA HIS A 83 -0.52 4.38 2.95
C HIS A 83 0.67 5.16 2.39
N HIS A 84 1.58 5.55 3.29
CA HIS A 84 2.79 6.27 2.93
C HIS A 84 3.88 5.28 2.50
N CYS A 85 4.31 5.40 1.25
CA CYS A 85 5.51 4.74 0.75
C CYS A 85 6.74 5.52 1.19
N ARG A 86 7.64 4.90 1.95
CA ARG A 86 8.92 5.55 2.29
C ARG A 86 9.86 5.66 1.09
N VAL A 87 9.80 4.71 0.16
CA VAL A 87 10.65 4.70 -1.05
C VAL A 87 10.24 5.81 -2.01
N CYS A 88 8.94 5.92 -2.30
CA CYS A 88 8.42 6.99 -3.14
C CYS A 88 8.29 8.34 -2.40
N ASP A 89 8.48 8.36 -1.07
CA ASP A 89 8.16 9.47 -0.17
C ASP A 89 6.80 10.12 -0.47
N ASN A 90 5.75 9.31 -0.55
CA ASN A 90 4.42 9.79 -0.93
C ASN A 90 3.33 8.91 -0.32
N CYS A 91 2.21 9.53 0.07
CA CYS A 91 0.99 8.79 0.38
C CYS A 91 0.30 8.38 -0.93
N VAL A 92 0.01 7.09 -1.08
CA VAL A 92 -0.64 6.54 -2.28
C VAL A 92 -2.02 6.01 -1.89
N GLU A 93 -3.04 6.41 -2.65
CA GLU A 93 -4.41 5.96 -2.49
C GLU A 93 -4.55 4.46 -2.84
N THR A 94 -5.23 3.69 -1.98
CA THR A 94 -5.36 2.23 -2.13
C THR A 94 -4.00 1.58 -2.44
N GLN A 95 -2.97 1.92 -1.65
CA GLN A 95 -1.62 1.44 -1.89
C GLN A 95 -1.55 -0.07 -1.70
N ASP A 96 -1.13 -0.79 -2.74
CA ASP A 96 -0.91 -2.23 -2.66
C ASP A 96 0.51 -2.52 -2.16
N HIS A 97 1.52 -2.10 -2.93
CA HIS A 97 2.93 -2.23 -2.57
C HIS A 97 3.80 -1.24 -3.35
N HIS A 98 5.08 -1.17 -2.98
CA HIS A 98 6.10 -0.57 -3.84
C HIS A 98 6.76 -1.70 -4.64
N CYS A 99 6.69 -1.64 -5.97
CA CYS A 99 7.26 -2.67 -6.83
C CYS A 99 8.63 -2.21 -7.31
N VAL A 100 9.67 -2.91 -6.86
CA VAL A 100 11.06 -2.62 -7.27
C VAL A 100 11.27 -2.80 -8.78
N TRP A 101 10.53 -3.73 -9.40
CA TRP A 101 10.62 -4.01 -10.84
C TRP A 101 10.01 -2.91 -11.72
N LEU A 102 9.00 -2.21 -11.20
CA LEU A 102 8.39 -1.06 -11.88
C LEU A 102 9.08 0.25 -11.51
N ASN A 103 9.94 0.24 -10.48
CA ASN A 103 10.45 1.43 -9.81
C ASN A 103 9.33 2.44 -9.47
N ASN A 104 8.14 1.93 -9.10
CA ASN A 104 6.97 2.73 -8.83
C ASN A 104 6.06 2.01 -7.80
N CYS A 105 5.24 2.77 -7.11
CA CYS A 105 4.16 2.20 -6.31
C CYS A 105 3.08 1.58 -7.21
N VAL A 106 2.50 0.47 -6.76
CA VAL A 106 1.26 -0.06 -7.30
C VAL A 106 0.13 0.39 -6.39
N GLY A 107 -0.78 1.21 -6.92
CA GLY A 107 -1.88 1.83 -6.19
C GLY A 107 -3.16 1.90 -7.02
N ARG A 108 -4.12 2.71 -6.58
CA ARG A 108 -5.46 2.74 -7.18
C ARG A 108 -5.46 3.01 -8.69
N ARG A 109 -4.62 3.91 -9.18
CA ARG A 109 -4.65 4.36 -10.59
C ARG A 109 -3.95 3.41 -11.56
N ASN A 110 -2.93 2.68 -11.11
CA ASN A 110 -2.10 1.85 -11.99
C ASN A 110 -2.19 0.34 -11.72
N TYR A 111 -2.91 -0.11 -10.67
CA TYR A 111 -3.07 -1.53 -10.35
C TYR A 111 -3.51 -2.39 -11.54
N ARG A 112 -4.46 -1.90 -12.37
CA ARG A 112 -4.91 -2.63 -13.56
C ARG A 112 -3.79 -2.92 -14.56
N TYR A 113 -2.88 -1.96 -14.75
CA TYR A 113 -1.76 -2.10 -15.66
C TYR A 113 -0.74 -3.09 -15.10
N PHE A 114 -0.46 -3.01 -13.79
CA PHE A 114 0.36 -4.01 -13.11
C PHE A 114 -0.22 -5.42 -13.26
N PHE A 115 -1.53 -5.59 -13.02
CA PHE A 115 -2.18 -6.89 -13.13
C PHE A 115 -2.12 -7.44 -14.56
N VAL A 116 -2.43 -6.62 -15.57
CA VAL A 116 -2.35 -7.04 -16.99
C VAL A 116 -0.90 -7.34 -17.39
N PHE A 117 0.08 -6.56 -16.92
CA PHE A 117 1.51 -6.83 -17.13
C PHE A 117 1.90 -8.22 -16.59
N VAL A 118 1.56 -8.52 -15.33
CA VAL A 118 1.86 -9.83 -14.73
C VAL A 118 1.11 -10.95 -15.47
N ALA A 119 -0.18 -10.77 -15.79
CA ALA A 119 -0.96 -11.77 -16.50
C ALA A 119 -0.41 -12.07 -17.90
N THR A 120 -0.12 -11.04 -18.69
CA THR A 120 0.44 -11.21 -20.05
C THR A 120 1.89 -11.69 -20.01
N GLY A 121 2.69 -11.28 -19.02
CA GLY A 121 4.02 -11.84 -18.77
C GLY A 121 3.97 -13.35 -18.47
N THR A 122 3.03 -13.79 -17.63
CA THR A 122 2.80 -15.23 -17.39
C THR A 122 2.39 -15.96 -18.66
N LEU A 123 1.47 -15.39 -19.45
CA LEU A 123 1.06 -15.99 -20.73
C LEU A 123 2.22 -16.10 -21.72
N LEU A 124 3.10 -15.10 -21.80
CA LEU A 124 4.31 -15.16 -22.64
C LEU A 124 5.27 -16.24 -22.16
N GLY A 125 5.48 -16.39 -20.85
CA GLY A 125 6.29 -17.45 -20.27
C GLY A 125 5.76 -18.85 -20.58
N LEU A 126 4.44 -19.05 -20.43
CA LEU A 126 3.77 -20.30 -20.79
C LEU A 126 3.84 -20.57 -22.29
N PHE A 127 3.65 -19.55 -23.13
CA PHE A 127 3.78 -19.66 -24.58
C PHE A 127 5.21 -20.08 -24.97
N LEU A 128 6.23 -19.42 -24.39
CA LEU A 128 7.64 -19.74 -24.62
C LEU A 128 7.95 -21.19 -24.24
N PHE A 129 7.51 -21.62 -23.06
CA PHE A 129 7.66 -23.00 -22.59
C PHE A 129 7.02 -24.00 -23.56
N ALA A 130 5.75 -23.79 -23.90
CA ALA A 130 4.99 -24.69 -24.77
C ALA A 130 5.56 -24.75 -26.19
N ALA A 131 5.90 -23.59 -26.78
CA ALA A 131 6.48 -23.52 -28.11
C ALA A 131 7.86 -24.19 -28.18
N SER A 132 8.71 -23.98 -27.17
CA SER A 132 10.04 -24.59 -27.09
C SER A 132 9.96 -26.11 -26.94
N LEU A 133 9.05 -26.59 -26.07
CA LEU A 133 8.81 -28.02 -25.89
C LEU A 133 8.26 -28.65 -27.17
N ALA A 134 7.25 -28.03 -27.78
CA ALA A 134 6.67 -28.50 -29.03
C ALA A 134 7.70 -28.57 -30.15
N HIS A 135 8.59 -27.58 -30.27
CA HIS A 135 9.65 -27.58 -31.28
C HIS A 135 10.57 -28.79 -31.15
N LEU A 136 11.02 -29.11 -29.93
CA LEU A 136 11.87 -30.27 -29.67
C LEU A 136 11.16 -31.59 -29.97
N LEU A 137 9.90 -31.73 -29.51
CA LEU A 137 9.13 -32.97 -29.67
C LEU A 137 8.68 -33.22 -31.12
N VAL A 138 8.32 -32.16 -31.86
CA VAL A 138 7.92 -32.28 -33.27
C VAL A 138 9.11 -32.64 -34.13
N TRP A 139 10.28 -32.01 -33.93
CA TRP A 139 11.49 -32.38 -34.67
C TRP A 139 11.90 -33.82 -34.37
N ARG A 140 11.91 -34.20 -33.09
CA ARG A 140 12.15 -35.59 -32.66
C ARG A 140 11.26 -36.57 -33.42
N SER A 141 9.96 -36.28 -33.50
CA SER A 141 8.97 -37.14 -34.14
C SER A 141 9.15 -37.21 -35.65
N ARG A 142 9.49 -36.10 -36.32
CA ARG A 142 9.65 -36.03 -37.78
C ARG A 142 10.90 -36.75 -38.26
N GLU A 143 12.00 -36.60 -37.53
CA GLU A 143 13.29 -37.19 -37.88
C GLU A 143 13.48 -38.61 -37.30
N ALA A 144 12.47 -39.13 -36.59
CA ALA A 144 12.51 -40.39 -35.85
C ALA A 144 13.75 -40.53 -34.93
N GLN A 145 14.20 -39.40 -34.37
CA GLN A 145 15.39 -39.34 -33.52
C GLN A 145 15.03 -39.46 -32.03
N ASN A 146 16.06 -39.61 -31.19
CA ASN A 146 15.90 -39.52 -29.74
C ASN A 146 15.88 -38.06 -29.24
N LEU A 147 15.52 -37.88 -27.97
CA LEU A 147 15.44 -36.54 -27.35
C LEU A 147 16.82 -35.86 -27.26
N GLY A 148 17.88 -36.62 -27.00
CA GLY A 148 19.26 -36.10 -26.92
C GLY A 148 19.72 -35.46 -28.24
N ALA A 149 19.41 -36.10 -29.37
CA ALA A 149 19.67 -35.56 -30.70
C ALA A 149 18.87 -34.28 -30.97
N SER A 150 17.64 -34.19 -30.45
CA SER A 150 16.80 -32.99 -30.59
C SER A 150 17.38 -31.80 -29.83
N ILE A 151 17.91 -32.07 -28.63
CA ILE A 151 18.56 -31.07 -27.78
C ILE A 151 19.89 -30.61 -28.39
N SER A 152 20.70 -31.54 -28.90
CA SER A 152 22.01 -31.22 -29.48
C SER A 152 21.89 -30.36 -30.73
N GLN A 153 20.89 -30.64 -31.57
CA GLN A 153 20.55 -29.89 -32.77
C GLN A 153 19.93 -28.52 -32.44
N TRP A 154 18.93 -28.49 -31.54
CA TRP A 154 18.14 -27.31 -31.24
C TRP A 154 18.42 -26.78 -29.82
N ARG A 155 19.66 -26.34 -29.61
CA ARG A 155 20.13 -25.83 -28.32
C ARG A 155 19.38 -24.58 -27.85
N VAL A 156 18.96 -23.71 -28.77
CA VAL A 156 18.23 -22.47 -28.44
C VAL A 156 16.83 -22.77 -27.89
N PRO A 157 15.95 -23.55 -28.56
CA PRO A 157 14.69 -24.00 -27.96
C PRO A 157 14.88 -24.73 -26.62
N PHE A 158 15.92 -25.56 -26.49
CA PHE A 158 16.19 -26.21 -25.21
C PHE A 158 16.57 -25.21 -24.09
N ALA A 159 17.42 -24.22 -24.39
CA ALA A 159 17.74 -23.16 -23.44
C ALA A 159 16.50 -22.33 -23.07
N MET A 160 15.63 -22.02 -24.04
CA MET A 160 14.36 -21.32 -23.80
C MET A 160 13.37 -22.15 -23.00
N LEU A 161 13.37 -23.48 -23.14
CA LEU A 161 12.58 -24.39 -22.32
C LEU A 161 13.02 -24.31 -20.85
N ILE A 162 14.33 -24.39 -20.59
CA ILE A 162 14.90 -24.23 -19.25
C ILE A 162 14.55 -22.86 -18.68
N TYR A 163 14.73 -21.79 -19.47
CA TYR A 163 14.36 -20.44 -19.07
C TYR A 163 12.87 -20.34 -18.71
N GLY A 164 11.99 -20.93 -19.52
CA GLY A 164 10.56 -21.00 -19.26
C GLY A 164 10.23 -21.71 -17.94
N ILE A 165 10.89 -22.83 -17.64
CA ILE A 165 10.72 -23.58 -16.38
C ILE A 165 11.17 -22.76 -15.17
N LEU A 166 12.29 -22.05 -15.27
CA LEU A 166 12.86 -21.31 -14.13
C LEU A 166 12.15 -19.98 -13.89
N VAL A 167 11.80 -19.24 -14.95
CA VAL A 167 11.31 -17.86 -14.84
C VAL A 167 9.79 -17.79 -14.72
N THR A 168 9.02 -18.63 -15.43
CA THR A 168 7.55 -18.55 -15.46
C THR A 168 6.86 -18.80 -14.11
N PRO A 169 7.35 -19.67 -13.20
CA PRO A 169 6.72 -19.88 -11.90
C PRO A 169 6.60 -18.62 -11.05
N TYR A 170 7.56 -17.69 -11.12
CA TYR A 170 7.52 -16.44 -10.35
C TYR A 170 6.32 -15.56 -10.73
N PRO A 171 6.14 -15.07 -11.97
CA PRO A 171 4.97 -14.29 -12.36
C PRO A 171 3.68 -15.13 -12.30
N ALA A 172 3.72 -16.46 -12.49
CA ALA A 172 2.55 -17.32 -12.32
C ALA A 172 2.04 -17.33 -10.87
N SER A 173 2.95 -17.50 -9.90
CA SER A 173 2.59 -17.44 -8.47
C SER A 173 2.10 -16.05 -8.06
N LEU A 174 2.71 -14.98 -8.59
CA LEU A 174 2.29 -13.60 -8.36
C LEU A 174 0.89 -13.35 -8.94
N LEU A 175 0.60 -13.85 -10.15
CA LEU A 175 -0.72 -13.77 -10.76
C LEU A 175 -1.78 -14.47 -9.90
N GLY A 176 -1.49 -15.70 -9.45
CA GLY A 176 -2.36 -16.46 -8.56
C GLY A 176 -2.63 -15.73 -7.24
N TYR A 177 -1.59 -15.16 -6.64
CA TYR A 177 -1.70 -14.37 -5.42
C TYR A 177 -2.60 -13.15 -5.60
N HIS A 178 -2.42 -12.37 -6.67
CA HIS A 178 -3.27 -11.19 -6.93
C HIS A 178 -4.70 -11.55 -7.32
N LEU A 179 -4.93 -12.68 -8.01
CA LEU A 179 -6.28 -13.20 -8.24
C LEU A 179 -7.00 -13.52 -6.92
N PHE A 180 -6.29 -14.17 -5.99
CA PHE A 180 -6.77 -14.49 -4.65
C PHE A 180 -7.07 -13.22 -3.82
N LEU A 181 -6.16 -12.24 -3.82
CA LEU A 181 -6.37 -10.98 -3.11
C LEU A 181 -7.57 -10.19 -3.65
N MET A 182 -7.67 -10.07 -4.98
CA MET A 182 -8.82 -9.44 -5.61
C MET A 182 -10.10 -10.19 -5.32
N ALA A 183 -10.11 -11.52 -5.30
CA ALA A 183 -11.30 -12.30 -4.94
C ALA A 183 -11.77 -11.99 -3.51
N ARG A 184 -10.84 -11.61 -2.62
CA ARG A 184 -11.13 -11.19 -1.25
C ARG A 184 -11.44 -9.70 -1.10
N GLY A 185 -11.22 -8.88 -2.12
CA GLY A 185 -11.39 -7.43 -2.04
C GLY A 185 -10.31 -6.73 -1.20
N GLU A 186 -9.18 -7.39 -0.98
CA GLU A 186 -8.06 -6.90 -0.18
C GLU A 186 -6.88 -6.50 -1.08
N THR A 187 -6.09 -5.53 -0.64
CA THR A 187 -4.74 -5.26 -1.14
C THR A 187 -3.74 -6.22 -0.47
N THR A 188 -2.56 -6.36 -1.07
CA THR A 188 -1.44 -7.11 -0.47
C THR A 188 -1.15 -6.63 0.94
N ARG A 189 -1.15 -5.31 1.13
CA ARG A 189 -0.87 -4.69 2.42
C ARG A 189 -1.94 -4.97 3.47
N GLU A 190 -3.22 -4.93 3.09
CA GLU A 190 -4.33 -5.29 3.98
C GLU A 190 -4.23 -6.76 4.40
N TYR A 191 -4.01 -7.66 3.43
CA TYR A 191 -3.89 -9.09 3.70
C TYR A 191 -2.72 -9.40 4.64
N LEU A 192 -1.52 -8.87 4.36
CA LEU A 192 -0.35 -9.10 5.20
C LEU A 192 -0.51 -8.50 6.60
N ASN A 193 -1.11 -7.30 6.73
CA ASN A 193 -1.36 -6.72 8.05
C ASN A 193 -2.47 -7.44 8.82
N SER A 194 -3.44 -8.06 8.14
CA SER A 194 -4.49 -8.84 8.82
C SER A 194 -3.95 -10.04 9.60
N HIS A 195 -2.77 -10.55 9.22
CA HIS A 195 -2.11 -11.68 9.91
C HIS A 195 -1.63 -11.35 11.32
N LYS A 196 -1.60 -10.07 11.69
CA LYS A 196 -1.35 -9.61 13.07
C LYS A 196 -2.53 -9.90 14.01
N PHE A 197 -3.70 -10.19 13.44
CA PHE A 197 -4.92 -10.48 14.18
C PHE A 197 -5.30 -11.95 14.07
N LEU A 198 -6.00 -12.46 15.09
CA LEU A 198 -6.58 -13.80 15.08
C LEU A 198 -7.59 -13.91 13.94
N LYS A 199 -7.76 -15.11 13.38
CA LYS A 199 -8.61 -15.35 12.20
C LYS A 199 -10.05 -14.82 12.37
N LYS A 200 -10.60 -14.88 13.59
CA LYS A 200 -11.93 -14.37 13.94
C LYS A 200 -12.05 -12.84 13.88
N ASP A 201 -10.95 -12.12 14.08
CA ASP A 201 -10.90 -10.65 14.12
C ASP A 201 -10.42 -10.06 12.78
N ARG A 202 -10.23 -10.91 11.75
CA ARG A 202 -9.84 -10.47 10.40
C ARG A 202 -11.06 -10.05 9.62
N HIS A 203 -11.35 -8.76 9.66
CA HIS A 203 -12.43 -8.19 8.90
C HIS A 203 -11.99 -7.72 7.51
N ARG A 204 -12.94 -7.73 6.56
CA ARG A 204 -12.75 -7.33 5.16
C ARG A 204 -13.70 -6.18 4.80
N PRO A 205 -13.41 -4.94 5.23
CA PRO A 205 -14.35 -3.82 5.10
C PRO A 205 -14.75 -3.50 3.65
N PHE A 206 -13.88 -3.81 2.68
CA PHE A 206 -14.04 -3.41 1.28
C PHE A 206 -14.57 -4.52 0.36
N THR A 207 -14.96 -5.67 0.92
CA THR A 207 -15.52 -6.77 0.13
C THR A 207 -16.92 -6.44 -0.40
N GLN A 208 -17.21 -6.86 -1.62
CA GLN A 208 -18.50 -6.76 -2.31
C GLN A 208 -19.38 -8.02 -2.11
N GLY A 209 -19.07 -8.82 -1.08
CA GLY A 209 -19.77 -10.07 -0.75
C GLY A 209 -19.39 -11.27 -1.63
N SER A 210 -19.17 -11.07 -2.93
CA SER A 210 -18.85 -12.14 -3.90
C SER A 210 -17.50 -11.94 -4.57
N TRP A 211 -16.78 -13.03 -4.84
CA TRP A 211 -15.43 -12.96 -5.43
C TRP A 211 -15.42 -12.34 -6.83
N TRP A 212 -16.42 -12.64 -7.67
CA TRP A 212 -16.52 -12.04 -9.01
C TRP A 212 -16.89 -10.56 -8.97
N LYS A 213 -17.74 -10.14 -8.01
CA LYS A 213 -18.06 -8.71 -7.79
C LYS A 213 -16.81 -7.95 -7.36
N ASN A 214 -15.96 -8.56 -6.53
CA ASN A 214 -14.68 -7.97 -6.16
C ASN A 214 -13.75 -7.83 -7.37
N TRP A 215 -13.63 -8.87 -8.21
CA TRP A 215 -12.87 -8.79 -9.46
C TRP A 215 -13.39 -7.68 -10.38
N ALA A 216 -14.70 -7.62 -10.62
CA ALA A 216 -15.32 -6.57 -11.42
C ALA A 216 -15.04 -5.18 -10.84
N THR A 217 -15.11 -5.02 -9.51
CA THR A 217 -14.84 -3.76 -8.82
C THR A 217 -13.39 -3.30 -8.97
N VAL A 218 -12.43 -4.21 -9.17
CA VAL A 218 -11.02 -3.86 -9.37
C VAL A 218 -10.68 -3.68 -10.84
N LEU A 219 -11.16 -4.57 -11.71
CA LEU A 219 -10.78 -4.62 -13.12
C LEU A 219 -11.63 -3.72 -14.02
N LEU A 220 -12.91 -3.54 -13.70
CA LEU A 220 -13.85 -2.73 -14.50
C LEU A 220 -14.04 -1.32 -13.93
N ARG A 221 -13.37 -0.97 -12.84
CA ARG A 221 -13.49 0.40 -12.29
C ARG A 221 -12.93 1.43 -13.28
N PRO A 222 -13.59 2.60 -13.42
CA PRO A 222 -13.02 3.71 -14.14
C PRO A 222 -11.72 4.14 -13.46
N ARG A 223 -10.76 4.61 -14.26
CA ARG A 223 -9.53 5.20 -13.73
C ARG A 223 -9.93 6.49 -12.99
N PRO A 224 -9.65 6.63 -11.68
CA PRO A 224 -9.99 7.86 -10.96
C PRO A 224 -9.23 9.07 -11.52
N PRO A 225 -9.59 10.32 -11.17
CA PRO A 225 -8.80 11.50 -11.53
C PRO A 225 -7.44 11.53 -10.81
N THR A 226 -6.47 12.29 -11.32
CA THR A 226 -5.19 12.47 -10.63
C THR A 226 -5.34 13.63 -9.66
N TYR A 227 -4.80 13.47 -8.45
CA TYR A 227 -4.79 14.55 -7.46
C TYR A 227 -3.62 15.51 -7.71
N LEU A 228 -2.56 15.05 -8.40
CA LEU A 228 -1.39 15.85 -8.72
C LEU A 228 -1.26 16.00 -10.24
N ARG A 229 -1.55 17.19 -10.75
CA ARG A 229 -1.29 17.52 -12.15
C ARG A 229 0.12 18.08 -12.27
N PHE A 230 1.12 17.24 -12.46
CA PHE A 230 2.53 17.67 -12.55
C PHE A 230 2.81 18.68 -13.68
N SER A 231 1.97 18.69 -14.73
CA SER A 231 2.10 19.65 -15.84
C SER A 231 1.61 21.07 -15.54
N LYS A 232 0.86 21.28 -14.45
CA LYS A 232 0.43 22.63 -14.07
C LYS A 232 1.63 23.46 -13.64
N LYS A 233 1.65 24.75 -14.00
CA LYS A 233 2.63 25.72 -13.47
C LYS A 233 2.57 25.72 -11.94
N TYR A 234 3.72 25.91 -11.31
CA TYR A 234 3.79 26.06 -9.86
C TYR A 234 3.11 27.37 -9.46
N GLU A 235 2.38 27.32 -8.36
CA GLU A 235 1.77 28.48 -7.71
C GLU A 235 2.23 28.48 -6.24
N GLU A 236 2.41 29.66 -5.65
CA GLU A 236 2.78 29.75 -4.24
C GLU A 236 1.69 29.11 -3.37
N GLY A 237 2.07 28.24 -2.43
CA GLY A 237 1.13 27.43 -1.64
C GLY A 237 0.68 26.11 -2.29
N ASP A 238 1.27 25.72 -3.43
CA ASP A 238 0.92 24.48 -4.12
C ASP A 238 1.16 23.22 -3.27
N GLN A 239 0.06 22.52 -2.99
CA GLN A 239 -0.02 21.29 -2.20
C GLN A 239 0.76 20.11 -2.82
N ARG A 240 1.19 20.20 -4.09
CA ARG A 240 2.08 19.20 -4.74
C ARG A 240 3.46 19.15 -4.10
N PHE A 241 3.99 20.28 -3.64
CA PHE A 241 5.39 20.44 -3.22
C PHE A 241 5.54 20.91 -1.78
N GLY A 242 4.54 20.64 -0.94
CA GLY A 242 4.62 20.91 0.49
C GLY A 242 5.97 20.49 1.07
N GLU A 243 6.57 21.35 1.91
CA GLU A 243 7.95 21.20 2.40
C GLU A 243 8.27 19.74 2.72
N ARG A 244 9.23 19.18 1.98
CA ARG A 244 9.80 17.88 2.35
C ARG A 244 10.53 18.11 3.66
N ARG A 245 9.92 17.74 4.78
CA ARG A 245 10.63 17.65 6.06
C ARG A 245 11.84 16.75 5.82
N GLY A 246 13.02 17.35 5.73
CA GLY A 246 14.27 16.62 5.61
C GLY A 246 14.41 15.64 6.77
N ARG A 247 15.35 14.69 6.65
CA ARG A 247 15.81 13.94 7.83
C ARG A 247 16.07 14.96 8.93
N ARG A 248 15.42 14.79 10.10
CA ARG A 248 15.67 15.60 11.30
C ARG A 248 17.19 15.64 11.51
N THR A 249 17.79 16.73 11.07
CA THR A 249 19.12 17.18 11.45
C THR A 249 18.82 18.35 12.36
N ALA A 250 18.23 18.07 13.52
CA ALA A 250 18.18 19.10 14.53
C ALA A 250 19.65 19.40 14.86
N PRO A 251 20.14 20.64 14.68
CA PRO A 251 21.41 21.01 15.27
C PRO A 251 21.21 20.83 16.78
N LEU A 252 22.11 20.08 17.43
CA LEU A 252 22.21 20.14 18.88
C LEU A 252 22.41 21.62 19.23
N THR A 253 21.44 22.24 19.90
CA THR A 253 21.58 23.61 20.36
C THR A 253 22.74 23.67 21.36
N LYS A 254 23.50 24.77 21.32
CA LYS A 254 24.72 25.00 22.11
C LYS A 254 24.52 24.93 23.64
N GLU A 255 23.29 24.81 24.13
CA GLU A 255 22.99 24.70 25.56
C GLU A 255 23.45 23.36 26.17
N MET A 256 23.80 22.37 25.35
CA MET A 256 24.49 21.15 25.80
C MET A 256 26.03 21.27 25.82
N GLN A 257 26.57 22.47 25.57
CA GLN A 257 27.99 22.79 25.60
C GLN A 257 28.24 24.00 26.50
N GLY A 258 28.29 23.81 27.82
CA GLY A 258 28.82 24.85 28.71
C GLY A 258 28.55 24.64 30.20
N GLY A 259 29.57 24.17 30.93
CA GLY A 259 29.67 24.27 32.39
C GLY A 259 29.89 22.91 33.06
N GLY A 260 31.08 22.53 33.52
CA GLY A 260 32.27 23.32 33.78
C GLY A 260 33.55 22.49 33.83
N LEU A 261 34.65 23.23 33.71
CA LEU A 261 36.04 22.82 33.83
C LEU A 261 36.37 22.44 35.28
N GLY A 262 37.22 21.43 35.47
CA GLY A 262 37.89 21.18 36.75
C GLY A 262 38.24 19.71 36.99
N VAL A 263 39.45 19.34 36.56
CA VAL A 263 40.26 18.18 36.99
C VAL A 263 39.90 17.62 38.37
N ASP A 264 39.52 16.35 38.44
CA ASP A 264 40.11 15.37 39.36
C ASP A 264 39.68 13.93 39.05
N ALA A 265 40.64 13.03 39.18
CA ALA A 265 40.56 11.63 38.81
C ALA A 265 39.67 10.82 39.76
N GLY A 266 39.03 9.79 39.20
CA GLY A 266 38.60 8.61 39.93
C GLY A 266 37.36 8.75 40.81
N LYS A 267 36.18 8.48 40.24
CA LYS A 267 35.12 7.69 40.90
C LYS A 267 34.09 7.26 39.88
N ALA A 268 33.97 5.95 39.70
CA ALA A 268 32.88 5.34 38.98
C ALA A 268 31.56 5.78 39.62
N VAL A 269 30.62 6.29 38.82
CA VAL A 269 29.26 6.54 39.31
C VAL A 269 28.52 5.21 39.30
N GLU A 270 28.48 4.64 40.49
CA GLU A 270 27.79 3.42 40.89
C GLU A 270 26.27 3.59 40.68
N MET A 271 25.64 2.67 39.93
CA MET A 271 24.18 2.64 39.80
C MET A 271 23.59 2.09 41.09
N GLN A 272 23.00 2.96 41.92
CA GLN A 272 22.20 2.54 43.06
C GLN A 272 20.91 1.85 42.59
N SER A 273 20.71 0.60 43.01
CA SER A 273 19.46 -0.12 42.83
C SER A 273 18.38 0.49 43.72
N VAL A 274 17.29 0.98 43.11
CA VAL A 274 16.13 1.44 43.88
C VAL A 274 15.31 0.23 44.31
N GLY A 275 15.47 -0.16 45.58
CA GLY A 275 14.64 -1.15 46.27
C GLY A 275 13.21 -0.66 46.44
N GLY A 276 12.26 -1.57 46.29
CA GLY A 276 10.84 -1.26 46.17
C GLY A 276 10.17 -0.66 47.41
N LYS A 277 9.22 0.23 47.15
CA LYS A 277 7.82 0.24 47.65
C LYS A 277 7.15 1.54 47.19
N THR A 278 6.46 1.48 46.05
CA THR A 278 5.44 2.48 45.68
C THR A 278 4.32 1.77 44.93
N PRO A 279 3.05 2.11 45.23
CA PRO A 279 1.90 1.29 44.86
C PRO A 279 1.63 1.35 43.36
N ALA A 280 1.08 0.24 42.84
CA ALA A 280 0.66 0.09 41.47
C ALA A 280 -0.27 1.23 41.04
N PHE A 281 0.01 1.81 39.87
CA PHE A 281 -0.84 2.78 39.19
C PHE A 281 -2.25 2.21 38.99
N GLN A 282 -3.21 2.65 39.80
CA GLN A 282 -4.62 2.39 39.63
C GLN A 282 -5.17 3.34 38.56
N GLY A 283 -5.52 2.77 37.40
CA GLY A 283 -6.26 3.48 36.36
C GLY A 283 -7.66 3.91 36.86
N PRO A 284 -8.31 4.90 36.21
CA PRO A 284 -9.60 5.38 36.65
C PRO A 284 -10.66 4.28 36.60
N ALA A 285 -11.30 4.03 37.74
CA ALA A 285 -12.44 3.13 37.86
C ALA A 285 -13.66 3.72 37.11
N MET A 286 -14.21 2.97 36.15
CA MET A 286 -15.55 3.26 35.63
C MET A 286 -16.57 3.03 36.75
N ARG A 287 -17.14 4.12 37.28
CA ARG A 287 -18.41 4.09 38.02
C ARG A 287 -19.51 4.45 37.02
N GLY A 288 -20.40 3.49 36.76
CA GLY A 288 -21.31 3.52 35.63
C GLY A 288 -22.47 4.51 35.72
N THR A 289 -23.17 4.66 34.60
CA THR A 289 -24.62 4.42 34.50
C THR A 289 -24.99 4.45 33.01
N ILE A 290 -25.69 3.40 32.59
CA ILE A 290 -26.32 3.28 31.27
C ILE A 290 -27.44 4.31 31.22
N ASN A 291 -27.33 5.31 30.35
CA ASN A 291 -28.48 6.14 29.97
C ASN A 291 -28.75 5.99 28.47
N ARG A 292 -29.84 5.27 28.18
CA ARG A 292 -30.53 5.26 26.89
C ARG A 292 -31.02 6.69 26.62
N THR A 293 -30.67 7.27 25.48
CA THR A 293 -31.31 8.51 25.01
C THR A 293 -32.58 8.18 24.22
N PRO A 294 -33.68 8.93 24.42
CA PRO A 294 -34.96 8.65 23.77
C PRO A 294 -35.03 9.20 22.34
N ARG A 295 -35.83 8.52 21.52
CA ARG A 295 -36.37 8.98 20.24
C ARG A 295 -37.14 10.29 20.45
N SER A 296 -36.91 11.29 19.59
CA SER A 296 -37.85 12.37 19.37
C SER A 296 -37.95 12.64 17.86
N ASP A 297 -39.17 12.52 17.36
CA ASP A 297 -39.63 12.90 16.04
C ASP A 297 -39.53 14.43 15.86
N GLY A 298 -39.35 14.89 14.61
CA GLY A 298 -39.57 16.31 14.27
C GLY A 298 -38.57 16.91 13.28
N VAL A 299 -38.90 16.75 11.99
CA VAL A 299 -38.69 17.62 10.82
C VAL A 299 -37.94 18.96 11.05
N GLY A 300 -36.92 19.21 10.20
CA GLY A 300 -36.35 20.55 10.02
C GLY A 300 -35.01 20.57 9.30
N ASP A 301 -35.05 20.48 7.97
CA ASP A 301 -34.09 20.98 6.96
C ASP A 301 -32.58 20.98 7.27
N ALA A 302 -31.87 20.03 6.63
CA ALA A 302 -30.45 20.18 6.30
C ALA A 302 -30.25 19.99 4.79
N GLN A 303 -29.92 21.09 4.13
CA GLN A 303 -29.60 21.18 2.71
C GLN A 303 -28.48 20.21 2.32
N ILE A 304 -28.80 19.38 1.33
CA ILE A 304 -27.90 18.41 0.69
C ILE A 304 -27.01 19.15 -0.31
N LEU A 305 -25.71 19.21 -0.05
CA LEU A 305 -24.72 19.50 -1.09
C LEU A 305 -24.47 18.24 -1.93
N GLY A 306 -25.24 18.17 -3.02
CA GLY A 306 -24.87 17.70 -4.36
C GLY A 306 -23.84 16.58 -4.48
N GLY A 307 -24.34 15.35 -4.59
CA GLY A 307 -23.63 14.26 -5.23
C GLY A 307 -23.50 14.50 -6.74
N VAL A 308 -22.30 14.29 -7.27
CA VAL A 308 -22.03 14.20 -8.71
C VAL A 308 -21.64 12.76 -9.03
N ARG A 309 -22.54 12.03 -9.71
CA ARG A 309 -22.26 10.99 -10.73
C ARG A 309 -23.56 10.62 -11.47
N PRO A 310 -23.40 10.02 -12.66
CA PRO A 310 -22.97 10.62 -13.91
C PRO A 310 -24.11 11.37 -14.61
#